data_AF-A0A1A0QVT4-F1
#
_entry.id   AF-A0A1A0QVT4-F1
#
_cell.length_a   1.000
_cell.length_b   1.000
_cell.length_c   1.000
_cell.angle_alpha   90.00
_cell.angle_beta   90.00
_cell.angle_gamma   90.00
#
_symmetry.space_group_name_H-M   'P 1'
#
loop_
_entity.id
_entity.type
_entity.pdbx_description
1 polymer ?
#
loop_
_entity_poly.entity_id
_entity_poly.type
_entity_poly.pdbx_seq_one_letter_code
_entity_poly.pdbx_strand_id
1 'polypeptide(L)' 'MSRMTGTKLPRIFFTPTRNGARIHLRGCSFHMTDAHLQALVDWLLDGRPDPTPERRRITAEYFAERELERSGE' A
#
# COMPACT_ATOMS: atom_id res chain seq x y z
N MET A 1 2.61 27.10 -31.16
CA MET A 1 1.75 26.66 -30.03
C MET A 1 2.31 25.37 -29.46
N SER A 2 3.11 25.44 -28.39
CA SER A 2 3.72 24.26 -27.75
C SER A 2 2.89 23.86 -26.53
N ARG A 3 2.31 22.66 -26.53
CA ARG A 3 1.55 22.12 -25.40
C ARG A 3 2.55 21.67 -24.32
N MET A 4 2.75 22.50 -23.29
CA MET A 4 3.42 22.07 -22.06
C MET A 4 2.51 21.11 -21.31
N THR A 5 2.68 19.80 -21.53
CA THR A 5 2.12 18.77 -20.64
C THR A 5 2.97 18.74 -19.37
N GLY A 6 2.70 19.69 -18.46
CA GLY A 6 3.29 19.69 -17.13
C GLY A 6 2.78 18.49 -16.35
N THR A 7 3.60 17.45 -16.23
CA THR A 7 3.40 16.37 -15.27
C THR A 7 3.46 16.95 -13.87
N LYS A 8 2.30 17.33 -13.30
CA LYS A 8 2.18 17.71 -11.90
C LYS A 8 2.57 16.49 -11.06
N LEU A 9 3.80 16.47 -10.57
CA LEU A 9 4.24 15.48 -9.59
C LEU A 9 3.24 15.50 -8.42
N PRO A 10 2.82 14.33 -7.91
CA PRO A 10 1.94 14.28 -6.76
C PRO A 10 2.65 14.98 -5.59
N ARG A 11 2.09 16.11 -5.14
CA ARG A 11 2.58 16.81 -3.96
C ARG A 11 2.21 15.98 -2.74
N ILE A 12 3.15 15.15 -2.30
CA ILE A 12 3.07 14.48 -0.99
C ILE A 12 3.73 15.43 0.01
N PHE A 13 3.01 15.79 1.07
CA PHE A 13 3.57 16.59 2.15
C PHE A 13 3.03 16.12 3.50
N PHE A 14 3.84 16.32 4.53
CA PHE A 14 3.60 15.85 5.89
C PHE A 14 3.38 17.07 6.79
N THR A 15 2.29 17.06 7.54
CA THR A 15 1.97 18.10 8.51
C THR A 15 2.10 17.50 9.91
N PRO A 16 3.02 17.97 10.77
CA PRO A 16 3.12 17.48 12.12
C PRO A 16 1.86 17.82 12.92
N THR A 17 1.49 16.94 13.84
CA THR A 17 0.36 17.09 14.76
C THR A 17 0.82 16.74 16.18
N ARG A 18 -0.04 16.93 17.19
CA ARG A 18 0.35 16.71 18.60
C ARG A 18 0.79 15.26 18.90
N ASN A 19 0.17 14.28 18.25
CA ASN A 19 0.38 12.83 18.49
C ASN A 19 0.63 12.07 17.18
N GLY A 20 1.42 12.64 16.26
CA GLY A 20 1.71 12.01 14.97
C GLY A 20 1.82 12.99 13.81
N ALA A 21 1.53 12.53 12.60
CA ALA A 21 1.60 13.34 11.38
C ALA A 21 0.35 13.15 10.50
N ARG A 22 0.00 14.18 9.73
CA ARG A 22 -1.00 14.09 8.67
C ARG A 22 -0.30 14.06 7.32
N ILE A 23 -0.55 13.00 6.55
CA ILE A 23 -0.03 12.82 5.19
C ILE A 23 -1.08 13.30 4.21
N HIS A 24 -0.70 14.21 3.33
CA HIS A 24 -1.54 14.66 2.23
C HIS A 24 -1.10 13.98 0.94
N LEU A 25 -1.99 13.21 0.31
CA LEU A 25 -1.71 12.47 -0.91
C LEU A 25 -2.86 12.65 -1.90
N ARG A 26 -2.59 13.30 -3.04
CA ARG A 26 -3.54 13.46 -4.15
C ARG A 26 -4.93 13.99 -3.75
N GLY A 27 -4.99 14.92 -2.78
CA GLY A 27 -6.25 15.50 -2.29
C GLY A 27 -6.88 14.74 -1.12
N CYS A 28 -6.35 13.57 -0.74
CA CYS A 28 -6.71 12.88 0.48
C CYS A 28 -5.78 13.29 1.64
N SER A 29 -6.29 13.21 2.87
CA SER A 29 -5.48 13.38 4.08
C SER A 29 -5.63 12.20 5.02
N PHE A 30 -4.51 11.62 5.45
CA PHE A 30 -4.46 10.48 6.36
C PHE A 30 -3.76 10.92 7.65
N HIS A 31 -4.33 10.60 8.81
CA HIS A 31 -3.65 10.82 10.09
C HIS A 31 -2.93 9.54 10.50
N MET A 32 -1.62 9.64 10.69
CA MET A 32 -0.79 8.59 11.28
C MET A 32 -0.42 9.00 12.69
N THR A 33 -0.68 8.11 13.65
CA THR A 33 -0.22 8.28 15.03
C THR A 33 1.27 8.01 15.12
N ASP A 34 1.90 8.39 16.23
CA ASP A 34 3.33 8.09 16.48
C ASP A 34 3.64 6.58 16.37
N ALA A 35 2.72 5.73 16.85
CA ALA A 35 2.86 4.28 16.73
C ALA A 35 2.84 3.80 15.26
N HIS A 36 1.98 4.38 14.41
CA HIS A 36 1.96 4.05 12.99
C HIS A 36 3.22 4.54 12.27
N LEU A 37 3.76 5.69 12.66
CA LEU A 37 5.01 6.21 12.11
C LEU A 37 6.18 5.31 12.48
N GLN A 38 6.26 4.86 13.73
CA GLN A 38 7.29 3.92 14.17
C GLN A 38 7.20 2.59 13.40
N ALA A 39 6.01 2.00 13.30
CA ALA A 39 5.82 0.77 12.53
C ALA A 39 6.19 0.93 11.04
N LEU A 40 5.95 2.11 10.45
CA LEU A 40 6.38 2.41 9.08
C LEU A 40 7.91 2.49 8.98
N VAL A 41 8.58 3.11 9.95
CA VAL A 41 10.05 3.16 10.00
C VAL A 41 10.62 1.77 10.14
N ASP A 42 10.10 0.97 11.06
CA ASP A 42 10.54 -0.41 11.28
C ASP A 42 10.37 -1.24 9.99
N TRP A 43 9.22 -1.11 9.31
CA TRP A 43 8.98 -1.75 8.01
C TRP A 43 9.94 -1.30 6.90
N LEU A 44 10.34 -0.02 6.89
CA LEU A 44 11.32 0.50 5.93
C LEU A 44 12.73 -0.02 6.22
N LEU A 45 13.06 -0.23 7.50
CA LEU A 45 14.37 -0.74 7.95
C LEU A 45 14.51 -2.25 7.74
N ASP A 46 13.49 -3.02 8.09
CA ASP A 46 13.45 -4.48 7.90
C ASP A 46 13.40 -4.85 6.41
N GLY A 47 13.02 -3.89 5.57
CA GLY A 47 12.82 -4.07 4.14
C GLY A 47 11.44 -4.64 3.85
N ARG A 48 10.94 -4.34 2.66
CA ARG A 48 9.62 -4.82 2.21
C ARG A 48 9.64 -6.36 2.22
N PRO A 49 8.81 -7.03 3.05
CA PRO A 49 8.72 -8.49 3.02
C PRO A 49 8.27 -8.94 1.64
N ASP A 50 8.90 -9.99 1.10
CA ASP A 50 8.57 -10.55 -0.20
C ASP A 50 7.12 -11.06 -0.19
N PRO A 51 6.20 -10.49 -0.99
CA PRO A 51 4.81 -10.94 -1.02
C PRO A 51 4.62 -12.23 -1.83
N THR A 52 5.65 -12.72 -2.52
CA THR A 52 5.56 -13.87 -3.43
C THR A 52 5.04 -15.15 -2.76
N PRO A 53 5.51 -15.54 -1.56
CA PRO A 53 5.01 -16.76 -0.89
C PRO A 53 3.52 -16.67 -0.56
N GLU A 54 3.08 -15.55 0.01
CA GLU A 54 1.68 -15.33 0.35
C GLU A 54 0.78 -15.32 -0.89
N ARG A 55 1.23 -14.64 -1.95
CA ARG A 55 0.51 -14.64 -3.25
C ARG A 55 0.37 -16.04 -3.83
N ARG A 56 1.43 -16.86 -3.75
CA ARG A 56 1.40 -18.25 -4.22
C ARG A 56 0.38 -19.08 -3.43
N ARG A 57 0.35 -18.91 -2.11
CA ARG A 57 -0.63 -19.59 -1.25
C ARG A 57 -2.06 -19.25 -1.65
N ILE A 58 -2.40 -17.96 -1.71
CA ILE A 58 -3.74 -17.48 -2.10
C ILE A 58 -4.12 -18.00 -3.50
N THR A 59 -3.16 -18.00 -4.42
CA THR A 59 -3.39 -18.49 -5.78
C THR A 59 -3.67 -19.99 -5.80
N ALA A 60 -2.93 -20.78 -5.03
CA ALA A 60 -3.14 -22.22 -4.93
C ALA A 60 -4.48 -22.58 -4.28
N GLU A 61 -4.87 -21.87 -3.22
CA GLU A 61 -6.19 -22.02 -2.57
C GLU A 61 -7.32 -21.75 -3.56
N TYR A 62 -7.25 -20.64 -4.30
CA TYR A 62 -8.24 -20.31 -5.33
C TYR A 62 -8.35 -21.37 -6.44
N PHE A 63 -7.22 -21.93 -6.88
CA PHE A 63 -7.24 -23.00 -7.89
C PHE A 63 -7.79 -24.31 -7.34
N ALA A 64 -7.47 -24.66 -6.09
CA ALA A 64 -8.01 -25.84 -5.43
C ALA A 64 -9.54 -25.75 -5.25
N GLU A 65 -10.05 -24.58 -4.85
CA GLU A 65 -11.49 -24.33 -4.77
C GLU A 65 -12.17 -24.49 -6.13
N ARG A 66 -11.56 -23.95 -7.20
CA ARG A 66 -12.08 -24.10 -8.57
C ARG A 66 -12.04 -25.53 -9.10
N GLU A 67 -11.04 -26.32 -8.73
CA GLU A 67 -10.98 -27.74 -9.11
C GLU A 67 -12.04 -28.56 -8.36
N LEU A 68 -12.30 -28.25 -7.09
CA LEU A 68 -13.39 -28.86 -6.32
C LEU A 68 -14.75 -28.55 -6.94
N GLU A 69 -15.02 -27.29 -7.29
CA GLU A 69 -16.25 -26.89 -8.00
C GLU A 69 -16.43 -27.64 -9.32
N ARG A 70 -15.35 -27.81 -10.10
CA ARG A 70 -15.39 -28.52 -11.38
C ARG A 70 -15.53 -30.04 -11.24
N SER A 71 -15.11 -30.60 -10.11
CA SER A 71 -15.23 -32.04 -9.82
C SER A 71 -16.59 -32.43 -9.22
N GLY A 72 -17.39 -31.44 -8.82
CA GLY A 72 -18.74 -31.61 -8.28
C GLY A 72 -19.87 -31.53 -9.31
N GLU A 73 -19.55 -31.24 -10.58
CA GLU A 73 -20.42 -31.40 -11.76
C GLU A 73 -20.20 -32.78 -12.42
#